data_AF-A0A644Y3A5-F1
#
_entry.id   AF-A0A644Y3A5-F1
#
_cell.length_a   1.000
_cell.length_b   1.000
_cell.length_c   1.000
_cell.angle_alpha   90.00
_cell.angle_beta   90.00
_cell.angle_gamma   90.00
#
_symmetry.space_group_name_H-M   'P 1'
#
loop_
_entity.id
_entity.type
_entity.pdbx_description
1 polymer ?
#
loop_
_entity_poly.entity_id
_entity_poly.type
_entity_poly.pdbx_seq_one_letter_code
_entity_poly.pdbx_strand_id
1 'polypeptide(L)'
;MDAGETMLVEFVFTWQIAVCGEDKSATTWYSLYQKGAGTVDQKAIGAFIAALRREKKWTQAELGEKLGVTNKTVSRWETGTYMPDLAVLPPLCDALEIDINELLSGRQLEDTDFRQEANAHVLDGLRKQRSLRIHKQISDACGGGGVGLLSSLLFSQDPPRKLAVAVVGLVAICVSWILRGRMDRQIFGEKNDGNTI
;
A
#
# COMPACT_ATOMS: atom_id res chain seq x y z
N MET A 1 -17.41 -22.60 8.47
CA MET A 1 -15.99 -23.00 8.60
C MET A 1 -15.81 -23.52 10.01
N ASP A 2 -15.37 -24.78 10.10
CA ASP A 2 -15.48 -25.63 11.28
C ASP A 2 -14.36 -25.31 12.28
N ALA A 3 -14.67 -25.33 13.58
CA ALA A 3 -13.75 -24.94 14.67
C ALA A 3 -12.47 -25.80 14.74
N GLY A 4 -12.46 -26.95 14.03
CA GLY A 4 -11.28 -27.79 13.85
C GLY A 4 -10.21 -27.19 12.93
N GLU A 5 -10.59 -26.36 11.95
CA GLU A 5 -9.65 -25.79 10.97
C GLU A 5 -8.86 -24.61 11.58
N THR A 6 -9.49 -23.87 12.50
CA THR A 6 -8.85 -22.80 13.30
C THR A 6 -7.84 -23.34 14.32
N MET A 7 -8.03 -24.57 14.82
CA MET A 7 -7.06 -25.19 15.72
C MET A 7 -5.80 -25.68 15.01
N LEU A 8 -5.91 -26.09 13.73
CA LEU A 8 -4.75 -26.55 12.97
C LEU A 8 -3.83 -25.39 12.58
N VAL A 9 -4.37 -24.22 12.26
CA VAL A 9 -3.54 -23.01 12.03
C VAL A 9 -2.86 -22.55 13.31
N GLU A 10 -3.53 -22.57 14.47
CA GLU A 10 -2.94 -22.27 15.78
C GLU A 10 -1.83 -23.27 16.15
N PHE A 11 -2.04 -24.57 15.95
CA PHE A 11 -1.07 -25.62 16.31
C PHE A 11 0.19 -25.59 15.42
N VAL A 12 0.02 -25.32 14.11
CA VAL A 12 1.15 -25.13 13.18
C VAL A 12 1.89 -23.83 13.49
N PHE A 13 1.19 -22.75 13.84
CA PHE A 13 1.84 -21.49 14.26
C PHE A 13 2.65 -21.65 15.54
N THR A 14 2.12 -22.38 16.53
CA THR A 14 2.75 -22.56 17.83
C THR A 14 4.01 -23.44 17.73
N TRP A 15 4.01 -24.44 16.84
CA TRP A 15 5.21 -25.26 16.60
C TRP A 15 6.29 -24.51 15.82
N GLN A 16 5.90 -23.68 14.84
CA GLN A 16 6.84 -22.86 14.05
C GLN A 16 7.60 -21.83 14.91
N ILE A 17 6.93 -21.24 15.92
CA ILE A 17 7.53 -20.27 16.85
C ILE A 17 8.46 -20.95 17.87
N ALA A 18 8.15 -22.19 18.28
CA ALA A 18 8.99 -22.93 19.24
C ALA A 18 10.31 -23.42 18.62
N VAL A 19 10.35 -23.68 17.31
CA VAL A 19 11.55 -24.16 16.58
C VAL A 19 12.44 -23.03 16.09
N CYS A 20 11.87 -21.86 15.77
CA CYS A 20 12.60 -20.67 15.32
C CYS A 20 12.34 -19.53 16.32
N GLY A 21 13.31 -19.28 17.20
CA GLY A 21 13.22 -18.26 18.25
C GLY A 21 12.61 -16.94 17.78
N GLU A 22 11.63 -16.49 18.56
CA GLU A 22 10.95 -15.18 18.58
C GLU A 22 11.30 -14.21 17.43
N ASP A 23 10.70 -14.45 16.26
CA ASP A 23 10.80 -13.53 15.12
C ASP A 23 9.85 -12.33 15.34
N LYS A 24 10.45 -11.18 15.73
CA LYS A 24 9.74 -9.90 15.90
C LYS A 24 9.13 -9.35 14.61
N SER A 25 9.36 -9.99 13.45
CA SER A 25 8.74 -9.62 12.18
C SER A 25 7.27 -10.06 12.08
N ALA A 26 6.84 -11.11 12.81
CA ALA A 26 5.48 -11.63 12.71
C ALA A 26 4.41 -10.63 13.20
N THR A 27 4.70 -9.90 14.29
CA THR A 27 3.81 -8.83 14.79
C THR A 27 3.78 -7.63 13.87
N THR A 28 4.89 -7.36 13.18
CA THR A 28 5.00 -6.27 12.20
C THR A 28 4.20 -6.59 10.94
N TRP A 29 4.27 -7.82 10.42
CA TRP A 29 3.44 -8.23 9.28
C TRP A 29 1.95 -8.33 9.63
N TYR A 30 1.59 -8.74 10.85
CA TYR A 30 0.17 -8.77 11.28
C TYR A 30 -0.42 -7.36 11.41
N SER A 31 0.35 -6.41 11.97
CA SER A 31 -0.06 -5.00 12.03
C SER A 31 -0.11 -4.33 10.66
N LEU A 32 0.79 -4.68 9.73
CA LEU A 32 0.73 -4.22 8.34
C LEU A 32 -0.44 -4.83 7.56
N TYR A 33 -0.77 -6.10 7.83
CA TYR A 33 -1.95 -6.76 7.24
C TYR A 33 -3.26 -6.14 7.75
N GLN A 34 -3.33 -5.79 9.04
CA GLN A 34 -4.43 -5.00 9.61
C GLN A 34 -4.48 -3.56 9.08
N LYS A 35 -3.32 -2.96 8.76
CA LYS A 35 -3.25 -1.59 8.23
C LYS A 35 -3.57 -1.52 6.73
N GLY A 36 -3.39 -2.62 6.00
CA GLY A 36 -3.76 -2.76 4.59
C GLY A 36 -5.17 -3.30 4.37
N ALA A 37 -5.71 -4.06 5.33
CA ALA A 37 -7.14 -4.36 5.41
C ALA A 37 -7.87 -3.11 5.90
N GLY A 38 -8.25 -2.23 4.97
CA GLY A 38 -9.03 -1.03 5.28
C GLY A 38 -10.18 -1.39 6.21
N THR A 39 -10.24 -0.78 7.38
CA THR A 39 -11.28 -1.04 8.36
C THR A 39 -12.62 -0.64 7.73
N VAL A 40 -13.42 -1.64 7.38
CA VAL A 40 -14.74 -1.44 6.78
C VAL A 40 -15.62 -0.68 7.76
N ASP A 41 -15.88 0.60 7.50
CA ASP A 41 -16.67 1.45 8.38
C ASP A 41 -18.17 1.12 8.24
N GLN A 42 -18.63 0.25 9.13
CA GLN A 42 -20.02 -0.23 9.15
C GLN A 42 -21.05 0.91 9.29
N LYS A 43 -20.70 2.01 9.97
CA LYS A 43 -21.62 3.15 10.10
C LYS A 43 -21.73 3.93 8.80
N ALA A 44 -20.62 4.14 8.11
CA ALA A 44 -20.62 4.78 6.80
C ALA A 44 -21.45 3.96 5.79
N ILE A 45 -21.28 2.64 5.80
CA ILE A 45 -22.04 1.72 4.94
C ILE A 45 -23.53 1.74 5.28
N GLY A 46 -23.88 1.69 6.55
CA GLY A 46 -25.27 1.79 7.00
C GLY A 46 -25.94 3.09 6.55
N ALA A 47 -25.26 4.22 6.74
CA ALA A 47 -25.74 5.51 6.28
C ALA A 47 -25.92 5.56 4.75
N PHE A 48 -25.01 4.93 4.02
CA PHE A 48 -25.07 4.84 2.56
C PHE A 48 -26.26 4.00 2.06
N ILE A 49 -26.48 2.82 2.65
CA ILE A 49 -27.69 2.00 2.37
C ILE A 49 -28.97 2.82 2.62
N ALA A 50 -29.00 3.55 3.73
CA ALA A 50 -30.16 4.38 4.08
C ALA A 50 -30.37 5.55 3.12
N ALA A 51 -29.30 6.11 2.55
CA ALA A 51 -29.38 7.19 1.56
C ALA A 51 -29.97 6.66 0.24
N LEU A 52 -29.42 5.57 -0.30
CA LEU A 52 -29.88 4.95 -1.55
C LEU A 52 -31.33 4.45 -1.46
N ARG A 53 -31.72 3.87 -0.32
CA ARG A 53 -33.12 3.48 -0.10
C ARG A 53 -34.05 4.69 -0.18
N ARG A 54 -33.66 5.83 0.40
CA ARG A 54 -34.47 7.06 0.37
C ARG A 54 -34.52 7.67 -1.03
N GLU A 55 -33.44 7.58 -1.79
CA GLU A 55 -33.40 8.01 -3.20
C GLU A 55 -34.41 7.22 -4.05
N LYS A 56 -34.49 5.91 -3.84
CA LYS A 56 -35.50 5.04 -4.47
C LYS A 56 -36.91 5.15 -3.84
N LYS A 57 -37.09 6.01 -2.84
CA LYS A 57 -38.34 6.25 -2.09
C LYS A 57 -38.94 5.00 -1.45
N TRP A 58 -38.11 4.03 -1.08
CA TRP A 58 -38.57 2.81 -0.43
C TRP A 58 -38.62 2.96 1.09
N THR A 59 -39.52 2.24 1.74
CA THR A 59 -39.51 2.07 3.20
C THR A 59 -38.55 0.95 3.61
N GLN A 60 -38.15 0.90 4.89
CA GLN A 60 -37.33 -0.21 5.40
C GLN A 60 -38.05 -1.57 5.29
N ALA A 61 -39.39 -1.57 5.33
CA ALA A 61 -40.20 -2.77 5.14
C ALA A 61 -40.19 -3.24 3.68
N GLU A 62 -40.31 -2.33 2.72
CA GLU A 62 -40.27 -2.64 1.30
C GLU A 62 -38.90 -3.16 0.85
N LEU A 63 -37.81 -2.56 1.36
CA LEU A 63 -36.46 -3.08 1.11
C LEU A 63 -36.28 -4.47 1.75
N GLY A 64 -36.81 -4.67 2.96
CA GLY A 64 -36.80 -5.96 3.61
C GLY A 64 -37.53 -7.03 2.82
N GLU A 65 -38.73 -6.73 2.32
CA GLU A 65 -39.54 -7.64 1.52
C GLU A 65 -38.84 -8.06 0.23
N LYS A 66 -38.22 -7.11 -0.49
CA LYS A 66 -37.42 -7.39 -1.69
C LYS A 66 -36.24 -8.33 -1.43
N LEU A 67 -35.63 -8.24 -0.24
CA LEU A 67 -34.45 -8.99 0.14
C LEU A 67 -34.78 -10.26 0.96
N GLY A 68 -36.06 -10.52 1.25
CA GLY A 68 -36.48 -11.62 2.11
C GLY A 68 -36.04 -11.47 3.58
N VAL A 69 -35.80 -10.25 4.06
CA VAL A 69 -35.37 -9.96 5.43
C VAL A 69 -36.39 -9.09 6.18
N THR A 70 -36.32 -9.08 7.50
CA THR A 70 -37.22 -8.24 8.30
C THR A 70 -36.80 -6.77 8.26
N ASN A 71 -37.76 -5.85 8.40
CA ASN A 71 -37.49 -4.42 8.58
C ASN A 71 -36.46 -4.16 9.71
N LYS A 72 -36.56 -4.89 10.83
CA LYS A 72 -35.60 -4.77 11.94
C LYS A 72 -34.16 -5.08 11.50
N THR A 73 -33.97 -6.01 10.58
CA THR A 73 -32.67 -6.34 10.01
C THR A 73 -32.13 -5.17 9.19
N VAL A 74 -32.95 -4.60 8.31
CA VAL A 74 -32.60 -3.40 7.51
C VAL A 74 -32.25 -2.21 8.41
N SER A 75 -33.03 -1.96 9.46
CA SER A 75 -32.75 -0.89 10.43
C SER A 75 -31.39 -1.05 11.12
N ARG A 76 -30.99 -2.29 11.46
CA ARG A 76 -29.68 -2.57 12.07
C ARG A 76 -28.53 -2.33 11.09
N TRP A 77 -28.72 -2.64 9.82
CA TRP A 77 -27.76 -2.32 8.77
C TRP A 77 -27.62 -0.81 8.62
N GLU A 78 -28.74 -0.09 8.50
CA GLU A 78 -28.74 1.37 8.33
C GLU A 78 -28.11 2.12 9.51
N THR A 79 -28.18 1.55 10.72
CA THR A 79 -27.58 2.14 11.93
C THR A 79 -26.11 1.72 12.12
N GLY A 80 -25.58 0.85 11.26
CA GLY A 80 -24.22 0.30 11.36
C GLY A 80 -24.01 -0.60 12.58
N THR A 81 -25.09 -1.16 13.13
CA THR A 81 -25.02 -2.10 14.27
C THR A 81 -24.63 -3.50 13.80
N TYR A 82 -24.96 -3.84 12.56
CA TYR A 82 -24.68 -5.15 11.98
C TYR A 82 -24.44 -5.02 10.48
N MET A 83 -23.60 -5.89 9.92
CA MET A 83 -23.33 -5.93 8.49
C MET A 83 -24.31 -6.88 7.78
N PRO A 84 -24.74 -6.61 6.54
CA PRO A 84 -25.42 -7.62 5.73
C PRO A 84 -24.54 -8.87 5.58
N ASP A 85 -25.14 -10.04 5.69
CA ASP A 85 -24.44 -11.30 5.46
C ASP A 85 -24.01 -11.40 3.98
N LEU A 86 -22.96 -12.18 3.70
CA LEU A 86 -22.39 -12.34 2.37
C LEU A 86 -23.43 -12.85 1.37
N ALA A 87 -24.40 -13.67 1.81
CA ALA A 87 -25.49 -14.14 0.98
C ALA A 87 -26.48 -13.04 0.58
N VAL A 88 -26.62 -11.99 1.39
CA VAL A 88 -27.58 -10.89 1.18
C VAL A 88 -26.93 -9.68 0.51
N LEU A 89 -25.60 -9.61 0.48
CA LEU A 89 -24.86 -8.54 -0.21
C LEU A 89 -25.17 -8.46 -1.72
N PRO A 90 -25.10 -9.55 -2.51
CA PRO A 90 -25.44 -9.48 -3.93
C PRO A 90 -26.88 -8.97 -4.21
N PRO A 91 -27.95 -9.54 -3.61
CA PRO A 91 -29.30 -9.05 -3.87
C PRO A 91 -29.53 -7.63 -3.33
N LEU A 92 -28.81 -7.21 -2.28
CA LEU A 92 -28.84 -5.82 -1.80
C LEU A 92 -28.23 -4.85 -2.82
N CYS A 93 -27.09 -5.21 -3.41
CA CYS A 93 -26.43 -4.43 -4.45
C CYS A 93 -27.31 -4.34 -5.70
N ASP A 94 -27.92 -5.46 -6.12
CA ASP A 94 -28.87 -5.49 -7.24
C ASP A 94 -30.09 -4.61 -6.98
N ALA A 95 -30.67 -4.68 -5.77
CA ALA A 95 -31.83 -3.87 -5.41
C ALA A 95 -31.50 -2.37 -5.37
N LEU A 96 -30.30 -2.00 -4.92
CA LEU A 96 -29.86 -0.62 -4.81
C LEU A 96 -29.18 -0.10 -6.10
N GLU A 97 -28.93 -0.95 -7.10
CA GLU A 97 -28.23 -0.64 -8.36
C GLU A 97 -26.82 -0.05 -8.13
N ILE A 98 -26.04 -0.68 -7.25
CA ILE A 98 -24.66 -0.28 -6.91
C ILE A 98 -23.70 -1.47 -7.00
N ASP A 99 -22.40 -1.20 -7.09
CA ASP A 99 -21.38 -2.24 -6.97
C ASP A 99 -21.05 -2.58 -5.50
N ILE A 100 -20.59 -3.82 -5.26
CA ILE A 100 -20.18 -4.26 -3.92
C ILE A 100 -19.04 -3.36 -3.37
N ASN A 101 -18.13 -2.89 -4.22
CA ASN A 101 -17.04 -2.00 -3.79
C ASN A 101 -17.56 -0.62 -3.37
N GLU A 102 -18.59 -0.10 -4.05
CA GLU A 102 -19.27 1.14 -3.65
C GLU A 102 -19.95 0.97 -2.29
N LEU A 103 -20.66 -0.15 -2.12
CA LEU A 103 -21.30 -0.49 -0.85
C LEU A 103 -20.28 -0.55 0.29
N LEU A 104 -19.17 -1.27 0.11
CA LEU A 104 -18.15 -1.47 1.14
C LEU A 104 -17.29 -0.23 1.41
N SER A 105 -17.19 0.70 0.45
CA SER A 105 -16.53 1.99 0.65
C SER A 105 -17.42 3.02 1.35
N GLY A 106 -18.71 2.75 1.50
CA GLY A 106 -19.68 3.62 2.17
C GLY A 106 -19.91 4.95 1.44
N ARG A 107 -19.50 5.05 0.16
CA ARG A 107 -19.68 6.20 -0.71
C ARG A 107 -19.97 5.72 -2.13
N GLN A 108 -20.77 6.48 -2.86
CA GLN A 108 -20.95 6.27 -4.30
C GLN A 108 -19.62 6.60 -4.97
N LEU A 109 -19.08 5.67 -5.74
CA LEU A 109 -17.87 5.94 -6.50
C LEU A 109 -18.33 6.64 -7.77
N GLU A 110 -18.46 7.96 -7.74
CA GLU A 110 -18.53 8.70 -9.00
C GLU A 110 -17.23 8.39 -9.76
N ASP A 111 -17.40 7.79 -10.95
CA ASP A 111 -16.36 7.32 -11.89
C ASP A 111 -15.28 8.39 -12.19
N THR A 112 -15.56 9.64 -11.84
CA THR A 112 -14.69 10.81 -12.00
C THR A 112 -13.66 11.00 -10.90
N ASP A 113 -13.98 10.68 -9.63
CA ASP A 113 -13.09 10.99 -8.50
C ASP A 113 -11.94 9.99 -8.39
N PHE A 114 -12.20 8.70 -8.65
CA PHE A 114 -11.16 7.68 -8.67
C PHE A 114 -10.15 7.93 -9.79
N ARG A 115 -10.59 8.46 -10.93
CA ARG A 115 -9.69 8.78 -12.05
C ARG A 115 -8.85 10.01 -11.74
N GLN A 116 -9.39 11.05 -11.12
CA GLN A 116 -8.62 12.26 -10.85
C GLN A 116 -7.55 12.06 -9.76
N GLU A 117 -7.90 11.39 -8.65
CA GLU A 117 -6.92 11.07 -7.59
C GLU A 117 -5.94 9.96 -7.99
N ALA A 118 -6.40 8.89 -8.65
CA ALA A 118 -5.49 7.85 -9.12
C ALA A 118 -4.56 8.37 -10.23
N ASN A 119 -5.05 9.21 -11.14
CA ASN A 119 -4.19 9.82 -12.15
C ASN A 119 -3.22 10.82 -11.53
N ALA A 120 -3.61 11.59 -10.50
CA ALA A 120 -2.69 12.48 -9.80
C ALA A 120 -1.54 11.71 -9.11
N HIS A 121 -1.85 10.60 -8.45
CA HIS A 121 -0.85 9.73 -7.82
C HIS A 121 0.04 8.99 -8.83
N VAL A 122 -0.53 8.54 -9.95
CA VAL A 122 0.24 7.93 -11.04
C VAL A 122 1.15 8.97 -11.70
N LEU A 123 0.66 10.20 -11.94
CA LEU A 123 1.46 11.28 -12.52
C LEU A 123 2.57 11.75 -11.57
N ASP A 124 2.32 11.83 -10.27
CA ASP A 124 3.34 12.14 -9.28
C ASP A 124 4.39 11.02 -9.19
N GLY A 125 3.96 9.75 -9.20
CA GLY A 125 4.83 8.59 -9.28
C GLY A 125 5.71 8.59 -10.54
N LEU A 126 5.15 8.93 -11.71
CA LEU A 126 5.88 9.01 -12.98
C LEU A 126 6.87 10.19 -13.01
N ARG A 127 6.53 11.34 -12.41
CA ARG A 127 7.46 12.48 -12.23
C ARG A 127 8.61 12.12 -11.32
N LYS A 128 8.32 11.45 -10.20
CA LYS A 128 9.32 10.97 -9.23
C LYS A 128 10.24 9.91 -9.85
N GLN A 129 9.71 9.05 -10.72
CA GLN A 129 10.47 8.02 -11.43
C GLN A 129 11.48 8.59 -12.46
N ARG A 130 11.17 9.73 -13.10
CA ARG A 130 12.07 10.37 -14.06
C ARG A 130 13.29 11.02 -13.39
N SER A 131 13.09 11.71 -12.26
CA SER A 131 14.17 12.35 -11.49
C SER A 131 15.14 11.32 -10.91
N LEU A 132 14.61 10.24 -10.32
CA LEU A 132 15.44 9.20 -9.72
C LEU A 132 16.28 8.42 -10.74
N ARG A 133 15.81 8.25 -11.98
CA ARG A 133 16.61 7.59 -13.05
C ARG A 133 17.82 8.41 -13.46
N ILE A 134 17.65 9.72 -13.68
CA ILE A 134 18.76 10.59 -14.09
C ILE A 134 19.82 10.63 -12.99
N HIS A 135 19.40 10.75 -11.73
CA HIS A 135 20.33 10.78 -10.60
C HIS A 135 21.02 9.44 -10.32
N LYS A 136 20.29 8.31 -10.46
CA LYS A 136 20.88 6.98 -10.32
C LYS A 136 21.89 6.69 -11.43
N GLN A 137 21.58 7.04 -12.68
CA GLN A 137 22.51 6.89 -13.80
C GLN A 137 23.79 7.71 -13.62
N ILE A 138 23.70 8.94 -13.10
CA ILE A 138 24.88 9.76 -12.81
C ILE A 138 25.74 9.14 -11.71
N SER A 139 25.11 8.66 -10.61
CA SER A 139 25.83 8.04 -9.50
C SER A 139 26.53 6.73 -9.90
N ASP A 140 25.84 5.89 -10.69
CA ASP A 140 26.38 4.62 -11.18
C ASP A 140 27.49 4.84 -12.24
N ALA A 141 27.35 5.85 -13.11
CA ALA A 141 28.38 6.20 -14.10
C ALA A 141 29.68 6.72 -13.45
N CYS A 142 29.58 7.59 -12.43
CA CYS A 142 30.75 8.09 -11.71
C CYS A 142 31.43 7.00 -10.86
N GLY A 143 30.66 6.12 -10.22
CA GLY A 143 31.19 4.99 -9.45
C GLY A 143 31.88 3.96 -10.35
N GLY A 144 31.23 3.57 -11.45
CA GLY A 144 31.79 2.62 -12.41
C GLY A 144 33.03 3.15 -13.13
N GLY A 145 33.03 4.43 -13.52
CA GLY A 145 34.19 5.08 -14.16
C GLY A 145 35.42 5.14 -13.24
N GLY A 146 35.23 5.43 -11.95
CA GLY A 146 36.31 5.42 -10.96
C GLY A 146 36.94 4.04 -10.77
N VAL A 147 36.12 2.99 -10.68
CA VAL A 147 36.59 1.60 -10.55
C VAL A 147 37.31 1.14 -11.81
N GLY A 148 36.79 1.49 -13.01
CA GLY A 148 37.45 1.17 -14.28
C GLY A 148 38.81 1.83 -14.44
N LEU A 149 38.94 3.11 -14.05
CA LEU A 149 40.23 3.82 -14.03
C LEU A 149 41.23 3.15 -13.09
N LEU A 150 40.80 2.70 -11.91
CA LEU A 150 41.68 1.97 -10.99
C LEU A 150 42.03 0.57 -11.50
N SER A 151 41.12 -0.12 -12.20
CA SER A 151 41.41 -1.40 -12.84
C SER A 151 42.48 -1.28 -13.93
N SER A 152 42.52 -0.15 -14.65
CA SER A 152 43.57 0.13 -15.65
C SER A 152 44.99 0.25 -15.05
N LEU A 153 45.11 0.49 -13.73
CA LEU A 153 46.40 0.51 -13.03
C LEU A 153 47.08 -0.86 -12.98
N LEU A 154 46.31 -1.96 -13.14
CA LEU A 154 46.83 -3.32 -13.14
C LEU A 154 47.68 -3.63 -14.39
N PHE A 155 47.56 -2.83 -15.47
CA PHE A 155 48.25 -3.05 -16.75
C PHE A 155 49.30 -1.99 -17.09
N SER A 156 49.41 -0.91 -16.31
CA SER A 156 50.41 0.14 -16.55
C SER A 156 51.75 -0.22 -15.88
N GLN A 157 52.88 0.07 -16.52
CA GLN A 157 54.23 -0.23 -16.02
C GLN A 157 54.96 1.00 -15.45
N ASP A 158 54.45 2.22 -15.70
CA ASP A 158 55.11 3.49 -15.34
C ASP A 158 54.71 4.04 -13.95
N PRO A 159 55.66 4.25 -13.01
CA PRO A 159 55.36 4.67 -11.63
C PRO A 159 54.70 6.07 -11.47
N PRO A 160 55.08 7.16 -12.18
CA PRO A 160 54.48 8.47 -11.95
C PRO A 160 53.06 8.58 -12.50
N ARG A 161 52.75 7.86 -13.58
CA ARG A 161 51.40 7.83 -14.18
C ARG A 161 50.40 7.06 -13.32
N LYS A 162 50.86 6.03 -12.59
CA LYS A 162 50.04 5.26 -11.65
C LYS A 162 49.52 6.10 -10.50
N LEU A 163 50.39 6.93 -9.91
CA LEU A 163 50.02 7.78 -8.78
C LEU A 163 48.92 8.77 -9.20
N ALA A 164 49.07 9.41 -10.36
CA ALA A 164 48.08 10.35 -10.88
C ALA A 164 46.71 9.70 -11.12
N VAL A 165 46.66 8.53 -11.76
CA VAL A 165 45.41 7.80 -12.04
C VAL A 165 44.78 7.25 -10.75
N ALA A 166 45.58 6.82 -9.78
CA ALA A 166 45.09 6.36 -8.48
C ALA A 166 44.41 7.49 -7.70
N VAL A 167 45.00 8.69 -7.67
CA VAL A 167 44.42 9.85 -7.00
C VAL A 167 43.10 10.25 -7.68
N VAL A 168 43.05 10.31 -9.01
CA VAL A 168 41.82 10.64 -9.75
C VAL A 168 40.72 9.60 -9.52
N GLY A 169 41.06 8.31 -9.53
CA GLY A 169 40.11 7.23 -9.27
C GLY A 169 39.54 7.25 -7.85
N LEU A 170 40.39 7.47 -6.84
CA LEU A 170 39.95 7.58 -5.44
C LEU A 170 39.08 8.81 -5.19
N VAL A 171 39.42 9.96 -5.78
CA VAL A 171 38.60 11.17 -5.70
C VAL A 171 37.23 10.96 -6.34
N ALA A 172 37.16 10.30 -7.50
CA ALA A 172 35.89 9.99 -8.16
C ALA A 172 35.00 9.07 -7.31
N ILE A 173 35.59 8.06 -6.65
CA ILE A 173 34.88 7.18 -5.73
C ILE A 173 34.38 7.97 -4.51
N CYS A 174 35.22 8.77 -3.86
CA CYS A 174 34.82 9.59 -2.72
C CYS A 174 33.67 10.55 -3.08
N VAL A 175 33.73 11.19 -4.25
CA VAL A 175 32.66 12.07 -4.75
C VAL A 175 31.35 11.29 -4.98
N SER A 176 31.41 10.09 -5.56
CA SER A 176 30.23 9.23 -5.72
C SER A 176 29.58 8.86 -4.39
N TRP A 177 30.38 8.54 -3.36
CA TRP A 177 29.88 8.20 -2.03
C TRP A 177 29.23 9.40 -1.33
N ILE A 178 29.83 10.59 -1.46
CA ILE A 178 29.29 11.84 -0.91
C ILE A 178 27.96 12.21 -1.58
N LEU A 179 27.88 12.10 -2.91
CA LEU A 179 26.64 12.37 -3.65
C LEU A 179 25.53 11.38 -3.27
N ARG A 180 25.87 10.09 -3.13
CA ARG A 180 24.92 9.05 -2.70
C ARG A 180 24.37 9.30 -1.30
N GLY A 181 25.24 9.63 -0.34
CA GLY A 181 24.82 9.93 1.04
C GLY A 181 24.00 11.21 1.17
N ARG A 182 24.18 12.19 0.28
CA ARG A 182 23.33 13.39 0.24
C ARG A 182 21.94 13.08 -0.30
N MET A 183 21.86 12.16 -1.27
CA MET A 183 20.61 11.77 -1.92
C MET A 183 19.75 10.88 -1.02
N ASP A 184 20.35 9.94 -0.30
CA ASP A 184 19.63 9.13 0.69
C ASP A 184 18.93 10.03 1.73
N ARG A 185 19.61 11.10 2.19
CA ARG A 185 18.99 12.05 3.13
C ARG A 185 17.78 12.80 2.57
N GLN A 186 17.73 13.11 1.27
CA GLN A 186 16.55 13.76 0.68
C GLN A 186 15.36 12.80 0.57
N ILE A 187 15.61 11.54 0.25
CA ILE A 187 14.56 10.50 0.12
C ILE A 187 13.96 10.15 1.50
N PHE A 188 14.79 10.07 2.55
CA PHE A 188 14.31 9.79 3.91
C PHE A 188 13.73 11.01 4.61
N GLY A 189 14.18 12.23 4.27
CA GLY A 189 13.62 13.48 4.79
C GLY A 189 12.17 13.71 4.38
N GLU A 190 11.85 13.53 3.11
CA GLU A 190 10.48 13.68 2.57
C GLU A 190 9.45 12.73 3.24
N LYS A 191 9.92 11.57 3.73
CA LYS A 191 9.04 10.56 4.35
C LYS A 191 8.63 10.92 5.78
N ASN A 192 9.34 11.88 6.41
CA ASN A 192 9.08 12.26 7.80
C ASN A 192 8.05 13.40 7.93
N ASP A 193 7.74 14.07 6.82
CA ASP A 193 6.84 15.25 6.80
C ASP A 193 5.38 14.85 6.53
N GLY A 194 5.13 13.58 6.18
CA GLY A 194 3.79 13.04 5.91
C GLY A 194 3.08 12.37 7.09
N ASN A 195 3.62 12.49 8.32
CA ASN A 195 3.00 11.96 9.54
C ASN A 195 2.91 13.03 10.64
N THR A 196 2.33 14.17 10.28
CA THR A 196 1.77 15.13 11.25
C THR A 196 0.34 15.43 10.84
N ILE A 197 -0.58 14.59 11.33
CA ILE A 197 -1.97 14.97 11.63
C ILE A 197 -1.98 15.40 13.09
#